data_AF-A0A3D0JDX9-F1
#
_entry.id   AF-A0A3D0JDX9-F1
#
_cell.length_a   1.000
_cell.length_b   1.000
_cell.length_c   1.000
_cell.angle_alpha   90.00
_cell.angle_beta   90.00
_cell.angle_gamma   90.00
#
_symmetry.space_group_name_H-M   'P 1'
#
loop_
_entity.id
_entity.type
_entity.pdbx_description
1 polymer ?
#
loop_
_entity_poly.entity_id
_entity_poly.type
_entity_poly.pdbx_seq_one_letter_code
_entity_poly.pdbx_strand_id
1 'polypeptide(L)' 'IHGISEIISTLSKGMTLKAGTIIATGTPKGVLMGMENPEFLKNGDVIDCAIDGIGNLVNVVF' A
#
# COMPACT_ATOMS: atom_id res chain seq x y z
N ILE A 1 3.40 2.32 -12.34
CA ILE A 1 4.37 1.98 -13.41
C ILE A 1 4.01 0.62 -14.00
N HIS A 2 3.91 -0.43 -13.18
CA HIS A 2 3.46 -1.75 -13.60
C HIS A 2 1.97 -1.97 -13.28
N GLY A 3 1.25 -2.63 -14.18
CA GLY A 3 -0.16 -2.99 -13.98
C GLY A 3 -0.34 -4.33 -13.25
N ILE A 4 -1.59 -4.65 -12.87
CA ILE A 4 -1.92 -5.87 -12.10
C ILE A 4 -1.41 -7.15 -12.78
N SER A 5 -1.70 -7.33 -14.07
CA SER A 5 -1.29 -8.53 -14.82
C SER A 5 0.23 -8.70 -14.89
N GLU A 6 0.96 -7.59 -14.99
CA GLU A 6 2.42 -7.59 -15.05
C GLU A 6 3.03 -7.93 -13.69
N ILE A 7 2.47 -7.38 -12.60
CA ILE A 7 2.88 -7.71 -11.23
C ILE A 7 2.73 -9.21 -10.98
N ILE A 8 1.56 -9.78 -11.29
CA ILE A 8 1.29 -11.21 -11.12
C ILE A 8 2.28 -12.06 -11.93
N SER A 9 2.44 -11.75 -13.23
CA SER A 9 3.35 -12.45 -14.14
C SER A 9 4.81 -12.42 -13.66
N THR A 10 5.24 -11.30 -13.09
CA THR A 10 6.62 -11.13 -12.63
C THR A 10 6.87 -11.96 -11.37
N LEU A 11 6.00 -11.86 -10.37
CA LEU A 11 6.14 -12.59 -9.12
C LEU A 11 6.03 -14.10 -9.33
N SER A 12 5.11 -14.55 -10.20
CA SER A 12 4.89 -15.98 -10.46
C SER A 12 6.05 -16.69 -11.18
N LYS A 13 6.98 -15.93 -11.78
CA LYS A 13 8.22 -16.51 -12.35
C LYS A 13 9.24 -16.88 -11.27
N GLY A 14 9.24 -16.17 -10.15
CA GLY A 14 10.19 -16.39 -9.05
C GLY A 14 9.65 -17.29 -7.93
N MET A 15 8.34 -17.41 -7.79
CA MET A 15 7.72 -18.21 -6.73
C MET A 15 6.30 -18.68 -7.10
N THR A 16 5.83 -19.76 -6.45
CA THR A 16 4.42 -20.15 -6.51
C THR A 16 3.56 -19.17 -5.71
N LEU A 17 2.58 -18.57 -6.37
CA LEU A 17 1.54 -17.77 -5.70
C LEU A 17 0.43 -18.70 -5.21
N LYS A 18 0.33 -18.87 -3.89
CA LYS A 18 -0.69 -19.73 -3.28
C LYS A 18 -2.08 -19.07 -3.35
N ALA A 19 -3.13 -19.88 -3.33
CA ALA A 19 -4.48 -19.36 -3.19
C ALA A 19 -4.61 -18.56 -1.89
N GLY A 20 -5.23 -17.38 -1.97
CA GLY A 20 -5.35 -16.44 -0.84
C GLY A 20 -4.15 -15.51 -0.64
N THR A 21 -3.13 -15.55 -1.49
CA THR A 21 -2.02 -14.57 -1.45
C THR A 21 -2.55 -13.14 -1.67
N ILE A 22 -2.15 -12.22 -0.79
CA ILE A 22 -2.42 -10.79 -0.88
C ILE A 22 -1.18 -10.08 -1.41
N ILE A 23 -1.32 -9.23 -2.43
CA ILE A 23 -0.23 -8.45 -3.04
C ILE A 23 -0.53 -6.96 -2.85
N ALA A 24 0.34 -6.25 -2.14
CA ALA A 24 0.29 -4.80 -2.08
C ALA A 24 0.95 -4.21 -3.35
N THR A 25 0.15 -3.56 -4.20
CA THR A 25 0.55 -3.16 -5.56
C THR A 25 1.30 -1.82 -5.64
N GLY A 26 1.62 -1.24 -4.48
CA GLY A 26 2.30 0.05 -4.35
C GLY A 26 1.39 1.18 -3.87
N THR A 27 1.99 2.35 -3.67
CA THR A 27 1.34 3.57 -3.20
C THR A 27 1.58 4.72 -4.18
N PRO A 28 0.64 5.67 -4.32
CA PRO A 28 0.89 6.94 -5.01
C PRO A 28 1.97 7.78 -4.32
N LYS A 29 2.30 8.92 -4.93
CA LYS A 29 3.13 9.96 -4.30
C LYS A 29 2.43 10.54 -3.06
N GLY A 30 3.20 11.08 -2.13
CA GLY A 30 2.68 11.70 -0.90
C GLY A 30 3.14 11.05 0.39
N VAL A 31 3.94 9.98 0.33
CA VAL A 31 4.64 9.47 1.51
C VAL A 31 5.64 10.50 2.02
N LEU A 32 5.75 10.61 3.34
CA LEU A 32 6.58 11.64 3.98
C LEU A 32 8.08 11.33 3.87
N MET A 33 8.42 10.05 3.68
CA MET A 33 9.79 9.61 3.44
C MET A 33 10.28 10.18 2.09
N GLY A 34 11.11 11.23 2.16
CA GLY A 34 11.64 11.96 1.00
C GLY A 34 11.26 13.44 0.95
N MET A 35 10.49 13.96 1.91
CA MET A 35 10.25 15.39 2.08
C MET A 35 11.42 16.07 2.82
N GLU A 36 11.58 17.40 2.65
CA GLU A 36 12.67 18.19 3.26
C GLU A 36 12.66 18.13 4.80
N ASN A 37 11.46 18.15 5.40
CA ASN A 37 11.25 18.00 6.83
C ASN A 37 10.13 16.96 7.07
N PRO A 38 10.44 15.66 7.16
CA PRO A 38 9.44 14.62 7.26
C PRO A 38 8.84 14.54 8.68
N GLU A 39 7.51 14.61 8.78
CA GLU A 39 6.79 14.41 10.04
C GLU A 39 6.19 13.00 10.12
N PHE A 40 6.92 12.04 10.68
CA PHE A 40 6.41 10.67 10.83
C PHE A 40 5.23 10.58 11.79
N LEU A 41 4.48 9.47 11.68
CA LEU A 41 3.32 9.15 12.51
C LEU A 41 3.66 9.21 14.01
N LYS A 42 2.75 9.78 14.79
CA LYS A 42 2.83 9.96 16.24
C LYS A 42 1.63 9.27 16.90
N ASN A 43 1.77 8.98 18.19
CA ASN A 43 0.64 8.47 18.99
C ASN A 43 -0.56 9.44 18.90
N GLY A 44 -1.74 8.89 18.64
CA GLY A 44 -2.98 9.61 18.44
C GLY A 44 -3.31 9.96 16.98
N ASP A 45 -2.38 9.77 16.03
CA ASP A 45 -2.65 10.05 14.62
C ASP A 45 -3.71 9.08 14.05
N VAL A 46 -4.59 9.61 13.19
CA VAL A 46 -5.62 8.85 12.49
C VAL A 46 -5.26 8.75 11.02
N ILE A 47 -5.18 7.52 10.51
CA ILE A 47 -4.87 7.19 9.12
C ILE A 47 -6.16 6.74 8.44
N ASP A 48 -6.59 7.46 7.40
CA ASP A 48 -7.76 7.11 6.57
C ASP A 48 -7.30 6.81 5.13
N CYS A 49 -7.49 5.56 4.71
CA CYS A 49 -7.16 5.06 3.39
C CYS A 49 -8.44 4.68 2.64
N ALA A 50 -8.63 5.21 1.43
CA ALA A 50 -9.82 4.95 0.63
C ALA A 50 -9.48 4.46 -0.79
N ILE A 51 -10.29 3.53 -1.31
CA ILE A 51 -10.32 3.15 -2.72
C ILE A 51 -11.77 3.22 -3.20
N ASP A 52 -12.00 3.99 -4.26
CA ASP A 52 -13.32 4.13 -4.87
C ASP A 52 -13.90 2.77 -5.29
N GLY A 53 -15.18 2.57 -5.00
CA GLY A 53 -15.88 1.30 -5.22
C GLY A 53 -15.48 0.13 -4.30
N ILE A 54 -14.52 0.31 -3.37
CA ILE A 54 -14.13 -0.71 -2.38
C ILE A 54 -14.52 -0.29 -0.97
N GLY A 55 -14.09 0.91 -0.55
CA GLY A 55 -14.42 1.47 0.77
C GLY A 55 -13.24 2.18 1.44
N ASN A 56 -13.43 2.51 2.72
CA ASN A 56 -12.46 3.20 3.57
C ASN A 56 -11.95 2.30 4.68
N LEU A 57 -10.67 2.45 5.01
CA LEU A 57 -9.99 1.79 6.12
C LEU A 57 -9.39 2.87 7.02
N VAL A 58 -9.90 2.95 8.25
CA VAL A 58 -9.47 3.94 9.24
C VAL A 58 -8.76 3.26 10.41
N ASN A 59 -7.54 3.69 10.71
CA ASN A 59 -6.72 3.18 11.80
C ASN A 59 -6.20 4.32 12.67
N VAL A 60 -6.13 4.09 13.99
CA VAL A 60 -5.54 5.03 14.95
C VAL A 60 -4.18 4.48 15.38
N VAL A 61 -3.17 5.33 15.42
CA VAL A 61 -1.84 5.01 15.96
C VAL A 61 -1.88 5.15 17.47
N PHE A 62 -1.54 4.09 18.20
CA PHE A 62 -1.43 4.07 19.65
C PHE A 62 -0.24 3.22 20.12
#